data_AF-A0A2W0A396-F1
#
_entry.id   AF-A0A2W0A396-F1
#
_cell.length_a   1.000
_cell.length_b   1.000
_cell.length_c   1.000
_cell.angle_alpha   90.00
_cell.angle_beta   90.00
_cell.angle_gamma   90.00
#
_symmetry.space_group_name_H-M   'P 1'
#
loop_
_entity.id
_entity.type
_entity.pdbx_description
1 polymer ?
#
loop_
_entity_poly.entity_id
_entity_poly.type
_entity_poly.pdbx_seq_one_letter_code
_entity_poly.pdbx_strand_id
1 'polypeptide(L)'
;MKRLSRLTIVGLMGFWALVLAATSWAQQRDPIIENIAKAYGLDSYGQVEAIRYTWNGEIPGLFKVSHMWEWEPKSGKVSYEGKDKDGKPVKVTYDSSQLSSQSDQVKNEVEPSFVNDNYWLLFPLHAYWDKSATITKEGTKNLPIGAGSATLVSVKYPAEAGGYTPGDTSDLYVGKDYRVQAMVYHRGGPSKPSLVTAKWIGYKKAGPLLFSTEHPGTADGKPLHISITNVAVKVSGSDEWMEAK
;
A
#
# COMPACT_ATOMS: atom_id res chain seq x y z
N MET A 1 15.58 37.59 -64.18
CA MET A 1 15.19 38.93 -63.70
C MET A 1 14.44 38.76 -62.37
N LYS A 2 14.83 39.52 -61.33
CA LYS A 2 14.50 39.38 -59.88
C LYS A 2 15.30 38.27 -59.15
N ARG A 3 15.93 38.49 -57.99
CA ARG A 3 16.48 39.66 -57.26
C ARG A 3 17.19 39.09 -55.99
N LEU A 4 18.30 39.74 -55.59
CA LEU A 4 18.91 39.86 -54.23
C LEU A 4 19.28 38.58 -53.45
N SER A 5 20.54 38.23 -53.21
CA SER A 5 21.65 38.88 -52.44
C SER A 5 21.68 38.54 -50.94
N ARG A 6 22.75 37.80 -50.56
CA ARG A 6 23.61 37.87 -49.36
C ARG A 6 22.98 38.08 -47.97
N LEU A 7 23.33 37.20 -47.02
CA LEU A 7 24.23 37.54 -45.90
C LEU A 7 24.59 36.31 -45.05
N THR A 8 25.89 36.12 -44.87
CA THR A 8 26.53 35.21 -43.90
C THR A 8 26.58 35.92 -42.54
N ILE A 9 26.13 35.30 -41.45
CA ILE A 9 26.63 35.60 -40.09
C ILE A 9 26.73 34.29 -39.30
N VAL A 10 27.97 33.97 -38.93
CA VAL A 10 28.37 33.03 -37.87
C VAL A 10 28.02 33.66 -36.53
N GLY A 11 27.42 32.89 -35.62
CA GLY A 11 27.17 33.30 -34.24
C GLY A 11 27.04 32.09 -33.32
N LEU A 12 28.18 31.62 -32.80
CA LEU A 12 28.26 30.82 -31.58
C LEU A 12 27.76 31.65 -30.38
N MET A 13 27.16 30.96 -29.40
CA MET A 13 26.75 31.35 -28.03
C MET A 13 25.22 31.21 -27.85
N GLY A 14 24.69 30.47 -26.87
CA GLY A 14 25.34 29.84 -25.74
C GLY A 14 24.54 28.65 -25.22
N PHE A 15 25.26 27.81 -24.49
CA PHE A 15 24.76 26.83 -23.56
C PHE A 15 23.55 27.38 -22.79
N TRP A 16 22.34 26.98 -23.17
CA TRP A 16 21.26 26.88 -22.19
C TRP A 16 21.52 25.60 -21.43
N ALA A 17 22.31 25.75 -20.36
CA ALA A 17 22.25 24.82 -19.25
C ALA A 17 20.79 24.83 -18.78
N LEU A 18 20.05 23.81 -19.21
CA LEU A 18 18.83 23.38 -18.52
C LEU A 18 19.27 23.10 -17.08
N VAL A 19 19.08 24.12 -16.23
CA VAL A 19 19.06 23.95 -14.79
C VAL A 19 17.92 22.97 -14.55
N LEU A 20 18.28 21.69 -14.42
CA LEU A 20 17.48 20.70 -13.73
C LEU A 20 17.26 21.27 -12.33
N ALA A 21 16.19 22.04 -12.17
CA ALA A 21 15.52 22.13 -10.89
C ALA A 21 14.90 20.75 -10.63
N ALA A 22 15.76 19.77 -10.35
CA ALA A 22 15.39 18.74 -9.41
C ALA A 22 15.14 19.49 -8.12
N THR A 23 13.89 19.95 -7.92
CA THR A 23 13.42 20.30 -6.60
C THR A 23 13.67 19.06 -5.78
N SER A 24 14.77 19.08 -5.04
CA SER A 24 15.07 18.13 -3.98
C SER A 24 13.93 18.29 -2.97
N TRP A 25 12.82 17.62 -3.22
CA TRP A 25 12.01 17.09 -2.14
C TRP A 25 12.89 16.03 -1.49
N ALA A 26 13.85 16.48 -0.70
CA ALA A 26 14.37 15.69 0.40
C ALA A 26 13.16 15.53 1.32
N GLN A 27 12.33 14.55 0.96
CA GLN A 27 11.07 14.30 1.58
C GLN A 27 11.34 14.06 3.06
N GLN A 28 10.68 14.82 3.92
CA GLN A 28 10.81 14.64 5.36
C GLN A 28 10.41 13.19 5.66
N ARG A 29 11.41 12.37 5.99
CA ARG A 29 11.24 10.94 6.20
C ARG A 29 11.81 10.58 7.55
N ASP A 30 10.97 10.63 8.56
CA ASP A 30 11.35 10.25 9.90
C ASP A 30 11.82 8.76 9.93
N PRO A 31 12.98 8.46 10.56
CA PRO A 31 13.53 7.11 10.59
C PRO A 31 12.68 6.11 11.38
N ILE A 32 11.66 6.56 12.16
CA ILE A 32 10.75 5.66 12.88
C ILE A 32 10.12 4.62 11.95
N ILE A 33 9.88 4.94 10.68
CA ILE A 33 9.26 4.02 9.73
C ILE A 33 10.07 2.74 9.54
N GLU A 34 11.40 2.82 9.65
CA GLU A 34 12.25 1.63 9.59
C GLU A 34 12.05 0.72 10.81
N ASN A 35 11.95 1.29 12.01
CA ASN A 35 11.68 0.52 13.23
C ASN A 35 10.30 -0.16 13.19
N ILE A 36 9.30 0.54 12.65
CA ILE A 36 7.97 -0.03 12.41
C ILE A 36 8.11 -1.19 11.41
N ALA A 37 8.72 -0.98 10.25
CA ALA A 37 8.87 -2.04 9.26
C ALA A 37 9.67 -3.26 9.78
N LYS A 38 10.71 -3.04 10.59
CA LYS A 38 11.45 -4.11 11.26
C LYS A 38 10.59 -4.93 12.22
N ALA A 39 9.68 -4.29 12.96
CA ALA A 39 8.70 -5.01 13.78
C ALA A 39 7.76 -5.92 12.97
N TYR A 40 7.62 -5.63 11.66
CA TYR A 40 6.83 -6.41 10.71
C TYR A 40 7.66 -7.40 9.87
N GLY A 41 8.95 -7.56 10.17
CA GLY A 41 9.81 -8.57 9.54
C GLY A 41 10.61 -8.08 8.34
N LEU A 42 10.79 -6.76 8.18
CA LEU A 42 11.57 -6.15 7.08
C LEU A 42 12.92 -6.83 6.85
N ASP A 43 13.70 -7.05 7.91
CA ASP A 43 15.07 -7.58 7.82
C ASP A 43 15.13 -9.00 7.25
N SER A 44 14.02 -9.74 7.30
CA SER A 44 13.90 -11.11 6.79
C SER A 44 12.97 -11.21 5.57
N TYR A 45 12.44 -10.08 5.08
CA TYR A 45 11.46 -10.07 3.99
C TYR A 45 12.04 -10.65 2.69
N GLY A 46 13.35 -10.50 2.43
CA GLY A 46 14.00 -11.05 1.24
C GLY A 46 13.94 -12.59 1.13
N GLN A 47 13.62 -13.29 2.22
CA GLN A 47 13.45 -14.74 2.24
C GLN A 47 12.03 -15.17 1.80
N VAL A 48 11.08 -14.25 1.69
CA VAL A 48 9.69 -14.56 1.34
C VAL A 48 9.59 -14.88 -0.15
N GLU A 49 9.09 -16.08 -0.46
CA GLU A 49 8.81 -16.53 -1.83
C GLU A 49 7.35 -16.32 -2.20
N ALA A 50 6.43 -16.58 -1.27
CA ALA A 50 5.01 -16.39 -1.50
C ALA A 50 4.25 -16.07 -0.21
N ILE A 51 3.14 -15.36 -0.33
CA ILE A 51 2.19 -15.06 0.73
C ILE A 51 0.80 -15.43 0.24
N ARG A 52 0.03 -16.16 1.04
CA ARG A 52 -1.39 -16.42 0.78
C ARG A 52 -2.25 -15.95 1.93
N TYR A 53 -3.47 -15.52 1.61
CA TYR A 53 -4.42 -15.05 2.60
C TYR A 53 -5.83 -14.97 2.00
N THR A 54 -6.83 -14.95 2.85
CA THR A 54 -8.22 -14.63 2.51
C THR A 54 -8.56 -13.27 3.12
N TRP A 55 -8.88 -12.30 2.27
CA TRP A 55 -9.33 -10.98 2.69
C TRP A 55 -10.86 -10.97 2.79
N ASN A 56 -11.38 -10.45 3.90
CA ASN A 56 -12.81 -10.29 4.14
C ASN A 56 -13.09 -8.85 4.51
N GLY A 57 -14.13 -8.27 3.93
CA GLY A 57 -14.55 -6.91 4.22
C GLY A 57 -16.05 -6.79 4.31
N GLU A 58 -16.51 -6.05 5.30
CA GLU A 58 -17.93 -5.81 5.54
C GLU A 58 -18.18 -4.38 6.02
N ILE A 59 -19.12 -3.71 5.35
CA ILE A 59 -19.84 -2.57 5.89
C ILE A 59 -21.31 -2.99 5.93
N PRO A 60 -21.91 -3.21 7.12
CA PRO A 60 -23.27 -3.71 7.24
C PRO A 60 -24.26 -2.86 6.43
N GLY A 61 -25.07 -3.54 5.62
CA GLY A 61 -26.06 -2.92 4.74
C GLY A 61 -25.49 -2.23 3.49
N LEU A 62 -24.17 -2.31 3.24
CA LEU A 62 -23.54 -1.76 2.04
C LEU A 62 -22.81 -2.83 1.22
N PHE A 63 -21.90 -3.59 1.82
CA PHE A 63 -21.24 -4.70 1.13
C PHE A 63 -20.71 -5.75 2.12
N LYS A 64 -20.56 -6.98 1.61
CA LYS A 64 -19.83 -8.07 2.25
C LYS A 64 -19.13 -8.88 1.17
N VAL A 65 -17.80 -8.95 1.23
CA VAL A 65 -16.98 -9.63 0.23
C VAL A 65 -15.90 -10.47 0.90
N SER A 66 -15.53 -11.57 0.24
CA SER A 66 -14.45 -12.46 0.64
C SER A 66 -13.78 -13.00 -0.62
N HIS A 67 -12.46 -12.91 -0.69
CA HIS A 67 -11.67 -13.49 -1.77
C HIS A 67 -10.26 -13.84 -1.31
N MET A 68 -9.63 -14.73 -2.07
CA MET A 68 -8.34 -15.33 -1.74
C MET A 68 -7.27 -14.79 -2.67
N TRP A 69 -6.11 -14.57 -2.08
CA TRP A 69 -4.91 -14.13 -2.75
C TRP A 69 -3.77 -15.11 -2.50
N GLU A 70 -2.99 -15.36 -3.55
CA GLU A 70 -1.63 -15.88 -3.44
C GLU A 70 -0.71 -14.96 -4.24
N TRP A 71 0.36 -14.50 -3.62
CA TRP A 71 1.26 -13.51 -4.20
C TRP A 71 2.71 -13.94 -4.04
N GLU A 72 3.45 -13.93 -5.14
CA GLU A 72 4.88 -14.18 -5.20
C GLU A 72 5.63 -12.85 -5.40
N PRO A 73 6.10 -12.17 -4.34
CA PRO A 73 6.66 -10.82 -4.43
C PRO A 73 7.86 -10.70 -5.36
N LYS A 74 8.64 -11.77 -5.55
CA LYS A 74 9.86 -11.75 -6.37
C LYS A 74 9.56 -11.81 -7.87
N SER A 75 8.52 -12.55 -8.26
CA SER A 75 8.12 -12.71 -9.67
C SER A 75 7.03 -11.72 -10.08
N GLY A 76 6.34 -11.09 -9.12
CA GLY A 76 5.17 -10.24 -9.39
C GLY A 76 3.90 -11.04 -9.70
N LYS A 77 3.95 -12.37 -9.58
CA LYS A 77 2.80 -13.23 -9.87
C LYS A 77 1.75 -13.13 -8.76
N VAL A 78 0.52 -12.85 -9.16
CA VAL A 78 -0.66 -12.73 -8.30
C VAL A 78 -1.70 -13.73 -8.77
N SER A 79 -2.27 -14.49 -7.84
CA SER A 79 -3.42 -15.35 -8.07
C SER A 79 -4.60 -14.89 -7.22
N TYR A 80 -5.76 -14.81 -7.85
CA TYR A 80 -7.02 -14.39 -7.27
C TYR A 80 -8.04 -15.52 -7.37
N GLU A 81 -8.81 -15.74 -6.32
CA GLU A 81 -10.01 -16.57 -6.34
C GLU A 81 -11.11 -15.90 -5.53
N GLY A 82 -12.23 -15.58 -6.18
CA GLY A 82 -13.31 -14.82 -5.57
C GLY A 82 -14.54 -14.74 -6.47
N LYS A 83 -15.27 -13.63 -6.36
CA LYS A 83 -16.44 -13.34 -7.20
C LYS A 83 -16.26 -12.02 -7.94
N ASP A 84 -16.87 -11.89 -9.10
CA ASP A 84 -17.05 -10.60 -9.77
C ASP A 84 -18.24 -9.82 -9.17
N LYS A 85 -18.52 -8.65 -9.74
CA LYS A 85 -19.65 -7.78 -9.35
C LYS A 85 -21.02 -8.44 -9.57
N ASP A 86 -21.13 -9.40 -10.48
CA ASP A 86 -22.35 -10.19 -10.72
C ASP A 86 -22.47 -11.39 -9.77
N GLY A 87 -21.46 -11.62 -8.92
CA GLY A 87 -21.40 -12.77 -8.02
C GLY A 87 -20.93 -14.07 -8.67
N LYS A 88 -20.44 -14.04 -9.91
CA LYS A 88 -19.91 -15.23 -10.61
C LYS A 88 -18.50 -15.55 -10.10
N PRO A 89 -18.13 -16.83 -9.99
CA PRO A 89 -16.79 -17.22 -9.57
C PRO A 89 -15.75 -16.74 -10.58
N VAL A 90 -14.68 -16.14 -10.08
CA VAL A 90 -13.53 -15.70 -10.87
C VAL A 90 -12.28 -16.32 -10.26
N LYS A 91 -11.46 -16.92 -11.12
CA LYS A 91 -10.14 -17.42 -10.78
C LYS A 91 -9.16 -16.99 -11.85
N VAL A 92 -8.17 -16.18 -11.47
CA VAL A 92 -7.18 -15.65 -12.42
C VAL A 92 -5.79 -15.66 -11.79
N THR A 93 -4.78 -15.87 -12.62
CA THR A 93 -3.38 -15.71 -12.25
C THR A 93 -2.72 -14.82 -13.30
N TYR A 94 -2.01 -13.80 -12.86
CA TYR A 94 -1.37 -12.82 -13.74
C TYR A 94 -0.05 -12.32 -13.14
N ASP A 95 0.77 -11.70 -13.97
CA ASP A 95 1.99 -11.00 -13.59
C ASP A 95 1.70 -9.50 -13.52
N SER A 96 1.84 -8.90 -12.34
CA SER A 96 1.54 -7.47 -12.12
C SER A 96 2.46 -6.55 -12.93
N SER A 97 3.65 -7.02 -13.33
CA SER A 97 4.57 -6.26 -14.19
C SER A 97 4.10 -6.20 -15.65
N GLN A 98 3.20 -7.10 -16.06
CA GLN A 98 2.66 -7.19 -17.41
C GLN A 98 1.19 -6.76 -17.47
N LEU A 99 0.77 -5.85 -16.58
CA LEU A 99 -0.64 -5.46 -16.42
C LEU A 99 -1.29 -4.95 -17.73
N SER A 100 -0.52 -4.29 -18.60
CA SER A 100 -1.03 -3.77 -19.87
C SER A 100 -1.51 -4.84 -20.85
N SER A 101 -0.99 -6.07 -20.77
CA SER A 101 -1.40 -7.20 -21.60
C SER A 101 -2.55 -8.02 -21.00
N GLN A 102 -2.96 -7.71 -19.77
CA GLN A 102 -4.03 -8.43 -19.07
C GLN A 102 -5.43 -8.00 -19.52
N SER A 103 -6.42 -8.84 -19.20
CA SER A 103 -7.83 -8.57 -19.50
C SER A 103 -8.33 -7.32 -18.77
N ASP A 104 -9.40 -6.72 -19.28
CA ASP A 104 -10.01 -5.56 -18.64
C ASP A 104 -10.53 -5.87 -17.23
N GLN A 105 -10.98 -7.11 -16.98
CA GLN A 105 -11.35 -7.57 -15.65
C GLN A 105 -10.15 -7.53 -14.68
N VAL A 106 -8.98 -8.00 -15.12
CA VAL A 106 -7.77 -7.96 -14.29
C VAL A 106 -7.37 -6.52 -13.99
N LYS A 107 -7.28 -5.67 -15.03
CA LYS A 107 -6.82 -4.28 -14.90
C LYS A 107 -7.75 -3.41 -14.05
N ASN A 108 -9.05 -3.57 -14.21
CA ASN A 108 -10.03 -2.63 -13.65
C ASN A 108 -10.72 -3.15 -12.38
N GLU A 109 -10.58 -4.44 -12.05
CA GLU A 109 -11.27 -5.04 -10.89
C GLU A 109 -10.32 -5.82 -9.99
N VAL A 110 -9.59 -6.80 -10.53
CA VAL A 110 -8.76 -7.71 -9.72
C VAL A 110 -7.54 -6.99 -9.17
N GLU A 111 -6.72 -6.35 -10.01
CA GLU A 111 -5.49 -5.68 -9.57
C GLU A 111 -5.76 -4.53 -8.58
N PRO A 112 -6.74 -3.62 -8.80
CA PRO A 112 -7.07 -2.62 -7.79
C PRO A 112 -7.49 -3.22 -6.44
N SER A 113 -8.21 -4.36 -6.46
CA SER A 113 -8.59 -5.08 -5.25
C SER A 113 -7.38 -5.70 -4.55
N PHE A 114 -6.48 -6.33 -5.32
CA PHE A 114 -5.22 -6.87 -4.80
C PHE A 114 -4.40 -5.79 -4.10
N VAL A 115 -4.24 -4.62 -4.72
CA VAL A 115 -3.48 -3.53 -4.15
C VAL A 115 -4.10 -3.05 -2.84
N ASN A 116 -5.41 -2.81 -2.80
CA ASN A 116 -6.10 -2.42 -1.57
C ASN A 116 -5.87 -3.45 -0.45
N ASP A 117 -6.05 -4.72 -0.74
CA ASP A 117 -6.00 -5.77 0.27
C ASP A 117 -4.57 -6.05 0.75
N ASN A 118 -3.61 -5.96 -0.16
CA ASN A 118 -2.20 -6.09 0.16
C ASN A 118 -1.71 -4.90 1.00
N TYR A 119 -2.27 -3.70 0.80
CA TYR A 119 -2.07 -2.57 1.70
C TYR A 119 -2.64 -2.85 3.09
N TRP A 120 -3.85 -3.41 3.22
CA TRP A 120 -4.35 -3.82 4.54
C TRP A 120 -3.46 -4.87 5.22
N LEU A 121 -2.93 -5.82 4.45
CA LEU A 121 -2.07 -6.88 4.95
C LEU A 121 -0.69 -6.38 5.42
N LEU A 122 -0.05 -5.51 4.62
CA LEU A 122 1.38 -5.18 4.74
C LEU A 122 1.66 -3.67 4.81
N PHE A 123 0.68 -2.86 5.22
CA PHE A 123 0.79 -1.39 5.23
C PHE A 123 2.14 -0.86 5.74
N PRO A 124 2.67 -1.32 6.89
CA PRO A 124 3.92 -0.77 7.42
C PRO A 124 5.15 -1.03 6.54
N LEU A 125 5.14 -2.14 5.79
CA LEU A 125 6.18 -2.43 4.81
C LEU A 125 6.01 -1.55 3.56
N HIS A 126 4.78 -1.37 3.06
CA HIS A 126 4.50 -0.44 1.96
C HIS A 126 4.94 0.98 2.27
N ALA A 127 4.58 1.49 3.44
CA ALA A 127 5.00 2.81 3.91
C ALA A 127 6.53 2.93 4.03
N TYR A 128 7.23 1.83 4.30
CA TYR A 128 8.70 1.80 4.30
C TYR A 128 9.31 1.73 2.89
N TRP A 129 8.76 0.91 2.00
CA TRP A 129 9.26 0.73 0.64
C TRP A 129 9.03 1.95 -0.23
N ASP A 130 7.87 2.58 -0.10
CA ASP A 130 7.53 3.76 -0.87
C ASP A 130 8.29 4.99 -0.33
N LYS A 131 9.30 5.39 -1.10
CA LYS A 131 10.14 6.56 -0.78
C LYS A 131 9.51 7.88 -1.22
N SER A 132 8.41 7.83 -1.98
CA SER A 132 7.63 9.01 -2.38
C SER A 132 6.70 9.52 -1.28
N ALA A 133 6.57 8.80 -0.15
CA ALA A 133 5.76 9.23 0.99
C ALA A 133 6.55 10.06 2.00
N THR A 134 5.92 11.12 2.51
CA THR A 134 6.41 11.94 3.61
C THR A 134 6.06 11.22 4.89
N ILE A 135 7.06 11.02 5.75
CA ILE A 135 6.88 10.36 7.04
C ILE A 135 7.15 11.39 8.13
N THR A 136 6.11 11.69 8.90
CA THR A 136 6.17 12.62 10.03
C THR A 136 5.87 11.89 11.32
N LYS A 137 6.85 11.84 12.22
CA LYS A 137 6.62 11.40 13.60
C LYS A 137 6.11 12.58 14.41
N GLU A 138 4.96 12.40 15.03
CA GLU A 138 4.41 13.31 16.01
C GLU A 138 4.60 12.79 17.44
N GLY A 139 4.15 13.57 18.42
CA GLY A 139 4.12 13.14 19.81
C GLY A 139 3.09 12.04 20.10
N THR A 140 3.00 11.68 21.37
CA THR A 140 1.95 10.77 21.85
C THR A 140 0.58 11.45 21.75
N LYS A 141 -0.40 10.75 21.17
CA LYS A 141 -1.79 11.17 21.01
C LYS A 141 -2.72 10.08 21.55
N ASN A 142 -3.92 10.47 21.96
CA ASN A 142 -4.98 9.49 22.29
C ASN A 142 -5.30 8.65 21.05
N LEU A 143 -5.61 7.38 21.26
CA LEU A 143 -6.07 6.52 20.16
C LEU A 143 -7.36 7.08 19.56
N PRO A 144 -7.52 7.00 18.22
CA PRO A 144 -8.72 7.51 17.54
C PRO A 144 -9.93 6.61 17.78
N ILE A 145 -9.70 5.38 18.25
CA ILE A 145 -10.71 4.39 18.58
C ILE A 145 -10.26 3.55 19.78
N GLY A 146 -11.09 3.49 20.83
CA GLY A 146 -10.77 2.81 22.09
C GLY A 146 -10.03 3.71 23.10
N ALA A 147 -9.55 3.09 24.18
CA ALA A 147 -8.83 3.78 25.26
C ALA A 147 -7.32 3.64 25.10
N GLY A 148 -6.56 4.64 25.56
CA GLY A 148 -5.10 4.64 25.54
C GLY A 148 -4.50 5.70 24.61
N SER A 149 -3.18 5.66 24.47
CA SER A 149 -2.41 6.61 23.67
C SER A 149 -1.21 5.94 23.01
N ALA A 150 -0.82 6.43 21.84
CA ALA A 150 0.29 5.91 21.05
C ALA A 150 1.04 7.05 20.35
N THR A 151 2.24 6.76 19.81
CA THR A 151 2.98 7.73 19.00
C THR A 151 2.29 7.83 17.65
N LEU A 152 1.88 9.03 17.24
CA LEU A 152 1.31 9.24 15.92
C LEU A 152 2.43 9.34 14.87
N VAL A 153 2.32 8.57 13.79
CA VAL A 153 3.20 8.62 12.63
C VAL A 153 2.35 8.79 11.38
N SER A 154 2.43 9.95 10.74
CA SER A 154 1.67 10.25 9.53
C SER A 154 2.47 9.86 8.28
N VAL A 155 1.84 9.08 7.39
CA VAL A 155 2.35 8.65 6.09
C VAL A 155 1.55 9.38 5.02
N LYS A 156 2.12 10.41 4.40
CA LYS A 156 1.42 11.25 3.42
C LYS A 156 2.02 11.08 2.02
N TYR A 157 1.19 10.68 1.08
CA TYR A 157 1.56 10.56 -0.33
C TYR A 157 1.31 11.88 -1.08
N PRO A 158 2.18 12.26 -2.02
CA PRO A 158 2.01 13.46 -2.82
C PRO A 158 0.79 13.30 -3.74
N ALA A 159 0.13 14.41 -4.04
CA ALA A 159 -1.05 14.42 -4.91
C ALA A 159 -0.68 14.14 -6.37
N GLU A 160 0.54 14.51 -6.79
CA GLU A 160 1.03 14.34 -8.14
C GLU A 160 1.68 12.97 -8.40
N ALA A 161 1.82 12.11 -7.39
CA ALA A 161 2.33 10.76 -7.61
C ALA A 161 1.36 9.96 -8.47
N GLY A 162 1.88 9.25 -9.48
CA GLY A 162 1.15 8.15 -10.10
C GLY A 162 1.00 6.98 -9.13
N GLY A 163 -0.02 6.15 -9.31
CA GLY A 163 -0.25 4.96 -8.49
C GLY A 163 -1.63 4.94 -7.84
N TYR A 164 -1.79 4.13 -6.80
CA TYR A 164 -3.09 3.83 -6.18
C TYR A 164 -3.46 4.72 -4.99
N THR A 165 -2.52 5.50 -4.46
CA THR A 165 -2.71 6.33 -3.26
C THR A 165 -2.37 7.83 -3.45
N PRO A 166 -2.65 8.46 -4.60
CA PRO A 166 -2.31 9.87 -4.81
C PRO A 166 -3.04 10.78 -3.81
N GLY A 167 -2.26 11.57 -3.06
CA GLY A 167 -2.76 12.52 -2.06
C GLY A 167 -3.31 11.89 -0.78
N ASP A 168 -3.27 10.56 -0.64
CA ASP A 168 -3.75 9.87 0.54
C ASP A 168 -2.83 10.12 1.75
N THR A 169 -3.41 10.08 2.94
CA THR A 169 -2.68 10.14 4.21
C THR A 169 -3.12 9.00 5.10
N SER A 170 -2.17 8.28 5.68
CA SER A 170 -2.44 7.24 6.69
C SER A 170 -1.72 7.58 7.98
N ASP A 171 -2.49 7.88 9.00
CA ASP A 171 -2.03 8.19 10.35
C ASP A 171 -1.96 6.90 11.17
N LEU A 172 -0.75 6.42 11.43
CA LEU A 172 -0.47 5.24 12.22
C LEU A 172 -0.31 5.61 13.70
N TYR A 173 -1.06 4.95 14.57
CA TYR A 173 -0.93 5.07 16.01
C TYR A 173 -0.06 3.94 16.54
N VAL A 174 1.22 4.23 16.78
CA VAL A 174 2.28 3.24 16.98
C VAL A 174 2.60 3.05 18.46
N GLY A 175 2.50 1.81 18.93
CA GLY A 175 2.86 1.39 20.28
C GLY A 175 4.37 1.46 20.56
N LYS A 176 4.76 1.24 21.81
CA LYS A 176 6.18 1.24 22.23
C LYS A 176 6.99 0.11 21.60
N ASP A 177 6.32 -0.96 21.17
CA ASP A 177 6.87 -2.12 20.46
C ASP A 177 6.88 -1.93 18.93
N TYR A 178 6.62 -0.71 18.46
CA TYR A 178 6.53 -0.33 17.05
C TYR A 178 5.39 -1.01 16.27
N ARG A 179 4.43 -1.62 16.95
CA ARG A 179 3.21 -2.17 16.32
C ARG A 179 2.14 -1.10 16.20
N VAL A 180 1.41 -1.11 15.08
CA VAL A 180 0.27 -0.22 14.87
C VAL A 180 -0.89 -0.66 15.75
N GLN A 181 -1.47 0.23 16.55
CA GLN A 181 -2.63 -0.07 17.40
C GLN A 181 -3.94 0.35 16.72
N ALA A 182 -3.86 1.42 15.94
CA ALA A 182 -4.95 1.94 15.11
C ALA A 182 -4.35 2.69 13.92
N MET A 183 -5.14 2.87 12.88
CA MET A 183 -4.83 3.80 11.81
C MET A 183 -6.06 4.57 11.36
N VAL A 184 -5.81 5.81 10.97
CA VAL A 184 -6.77 6.69 10.32
C VAL A 184 -6.31 6.95 8.90
N TYR A 185 -7.06 6.48 7.93
CA TYR A 185 -6.84 6.74 6.51
C TYR A 185 -7.72 7.91 6.07
N HIS A 186 -7.07 8.90 5.48
CA HIS A 186 -7.67 10.06 4.82
C HIS A 186 -7.42 9.93 3.32
N ARG A 187 -8.50 9.89 2.55
CA ARG A 187 -8.39 9.86 1.09
C ARG A 187 -8.09 11.25 0.53
N GLY A 188 -7.15 11.35 -0.40
CA GLY A 188 -6.81 12.59 -1.09
C GLY A 188 -7.86 13.05 -2.11
N GLY A 189 -8.54 12.09 -2.74
CA GLY A 189 -9.54 12.33 -3.80
C GLY A 189 -11.01 12.35 -3.34
N PRO A 190 -11.95 12.63 -4.26
CA PRO A 190 -13.38 12.79 -3.94
C PRO A 190 -14.14 11.48 -3.71
N SER A 191 -13.53 10.33 -4.04
CA SER A 191 -14.17 9.01 -3.93
C SER A 191 -14.44 8.61 -2.48
N LYS A 192 -15.51 7.84 -2.24
CA LYS A 192 -15.83 7.33 -0.90
C LYS A 192 -15.28 5.92 -0.61
N PRO A 193 -14.95 5.58 0.65
CA PRO A 193 -14.96 6.43 1.83
C PRO A 193 -13.86 7.50 1.82
N SER A 194 -14.10 8.65 2.47
CA SER A 194 -13.09 9.71 2.62
C SER A 194 -12.25 9.54 3.89
N LEU A 195 -12.84 8.94 4.93
CA LEU A 195 -12.20 8.70 6.22
C LEU A 195 -12.46 7.26 6.65
N VAL A 196 -11.39 6.52 6.94
CA VAL A 196 -11.47 5.20 7.56
C VAL A 196 -10.67 5.21 8.85
N THR A 197 -11.28 4.79 9.96
CA THR A 197 -10.60 4.59 11.24
C THR A 197 -10.74 3.13 11.61
N ALA A 198 -9.65 2.41 11.80
CA ALA A 198 -9.70 1.01 12.22
C ALA A 198 -8.69 0.70 13.31
N LYS A 199 -8.97 -0.33 14.10
CA LYS A 199 -7.98 -0.94 14.98
C LYS A 199 -7.03 -1.83 14.17
N TRP A 200 -5.80 -1.99 14.64
CA TRP A 200 -4.86 -2.99 14.13
C TRP A 200 -4.63 -4.00 15.25
N ILE A 201 -5.37 -5.10 15.21
CA ILE A 201 -5.36 -6.14 16.25
C ILE A 201 -5.33 -7.54 15.63
N GLY A 202 -5.31 -8.57 16.49
CA GLY A 202 -5.21 -9.96 16.02
C GLY A 202 -3.82 -10.27 15.45
N TYR A 203 -2.77 -9.83 16.13
CA TYR A 203 -1.41 -10.03 15.66
C TYR A 203 -1.01 -11.51 15.63
N LYS A 204 -0.55 -11.98 14.48
CA LYS A 204 -0.07 -13.36 14.26
C LYS A 204 1.24 -13.37 13.48
N LYS A 205 2.08 -14.37 13.70
CA LYS A 205 3.32 -14.57 12.92
C LYS A 205 3.16 -15.71 11.92
N ALA A 206 3.50 -15.46 10.67
CA ALA A 206 3.71 -16.49 9.64
C ALA A 206 5.13 -16.37 9.10
N GLY A 207 5.96 -17.37 9.40
CA GLY A 207 7.39 -17.33 9.13
C GLY A 207 8.05 -16.08 9.73
N PRO A 208 8.83 -15.31 8.96
CA PRO A 208 9.52 -14.12 9.46
C PRO A 208 8.61 -12.89 9.63
N LEU A 209 7.37 -12.93 9.14
CA LEU A 209 6.50 -11.77 9.05
C LEU A 209 5.47 -11.74 10.19
N LEU A 210 5.16 -10.52 10.65
CA LEU A 210 4.10 -10.24 11.61
C LEU A 210 2.93 -9.58 10.88
N PHE A 211 1.72 -10.09 11.11
CA PHE A 211 0.50 -9.60 10.48
C PHE A 211 -0.52 -9.18 11.53
N SER A 212 -1.20 -8.06 11.29
CA SER A 212 -2.48 -7.75 11.97
C SER A 212 -3.59 -8.41 11.16
N THR A 213 -4.49 -9.15 11.81
CA THR A 213 -5.53 -9.93 11.09
C THR A 213 -6.95 -9.43 11.32
N GLU A 214 -7.15 -8.46 12.22
CA GLU A 214 -8.46 -7.96 12.61
C GLU A 214 -8.48 -6.43 12.64
N HIS A 215 -9.43 -5.84 11.92
CA HIS A 215 -9.57 -4.41 11.72
C HIS A 215 -11.02 -3.93 11.85
N PRO A 216 -11.62 -4.02 13.06
CA PRO A 216 -12.90 -3.38 13.33
C PRO A 216 -12.73 -1.86 13.41
N GLY A 217 -13.72 -1.12 12.91
CA GLY A 217 -13.63 0.33 12.81
C GLY A 217 -14.85 0.99 12.20
N THR A 218 -14.61 2.11 11.53
CA THR A 218 -15.62 2.87 10.80
C THR A 218 -15.09 3.39 9.48
N ALA A 219 -15.95 3.46 8.47
CA ALA A 219 -15.73 4.12 7.19
C ALA A 219 -16.81 5.19 6.98
N ASP A 220 -16.42 6.46 6.91
CA ASP A 220 -17.31 7.62 6.87
C ASP A 220 -18.43 7.55 7.95
N GLY A 221 -18.06 7.13 9.16
CA GLY A 221 -18.96 6.98 10.30
C GLY A 221 -19.83 5.72 10.31
N LYS A 222 -19.83 4.91 9.25
CA LYS A 222 -20.51 3.60 9.23
C LYS A 222 -19.60 2.51 9.80
N PRO A 223 -20.14 1.51 10.51
CA PRO A 223 -19.35 0.37 10.96
C PRO A 223 -18.61 -0.31 9.82
N LEU A 224 -17.34 -0.62 10.03
CA LEU A 224 -16.47 -1.36 9.12
C LEU A 224 -15.87 -2.53 9.90
N HIS A 225 -15.79 -3.69 9.26
CA HIS A 225 -14.97 -4.79 9.72
C HIS A 225 -14.19 -5.37 8.55
N ILE A 226 -12.87 -5.42 8.69
CA ILE A 226 -11.98 -6.13 7.78
C ILE A 226 -11.26 -7.21 8.60
N SER A 227 -11.22 -8.43 8.09
CA SER A 227 -10.49 -9.54 8.70
C SER A 227 -9.69 -10.32 7.66
N ILE A 228 -8.47 -10.70 8.01
CA ILE A 228 -7.54 -11.42 7.15
C ILE A 228 -7.32 -12.81 7.75
N THR A 229 -7.74 -13.83 7.02
CA THR A 229 -7.73 -15.23 7.48
C THR A 229 -6.83 -16.08 6.57
N ASN A 230 -6.52 -17.31 6.99
CA ASN A 230 -5.69 -18.26 6.23
C ASN A 230 -4.34 -17.66 5.78
N VAL A 231 -3.77 -16.79 6.61
CA VAL A 231 -2.49 -16.13 6.31
C VAL A 231 -1.39 -17.17 6.43
N ALA A 232 -0.63 -17.38 5.36
CA ALA A 232 0.55 -18.22 5.38
C ALA A 232 1.67 -17.65 4.49
N VAL A 233 2.91 -17.97 4.85
CA VAL A 233 4.12 -17.52 4.15
C VAL A 233 4.93 -18.73 3.71
N LYS A 234 5.43 -18.71 2.47
CA LYS A 234 6.44 -19.63 1.96
C LYS A 234 7.78 -18.91 1.90
N VAL A 235 8.85 -19.55 2.33
CA VAL A 235 10.21 -18.98 2.37
C VAL A 235 11.19 -19.76 1.50
N SER A 236 12.28 -19.10 1.10
CA SER A 236 13.33 -19.70 0.28
C SER A 236 13.87 -20.97 0.92
N GLY A 237 13.98 -22.04 0.12
CA GLY A 237 14.51 -23.33 0.59
C GLY A 237 13.50 -24.21 1.36
N SER A 238 12.22 -23.82 1.43
CA SER A 238 11.14 -24.65 1.96
C SER A 238 9.97 -24.75 0.99
N ASP A 239 9.40 -25.94 0.85
CA ASP A 239 8.15 -26.14 0.11
C ASP A 239 6.89 -26.01 0.98
N GLU A 240 7.07 -25.91 2.30
CA GLU A 240 5.98 -25.84 3.25
C GLU A 240 5.45 -24.42 3.46
N TRP A 241 4.14 -24.30 3.60
CA TRP A 241 3.47 -23.08 4.02
C TRP A 241 3.52 -22.91 5.54
N MET A 242 4.07 -21.79 5.99
CA MET A 242 4.09 -21.41 7.40
C MET A 242 2.82 -20.65 7.75
N GLU A 243 1.84 -21.35 8.32
CA GLU A 243 0.57 -20.76 8.76
C GLU A 243 0.75 -19.76 9.90
N ALA A 244 -0.05 -18.69 9.88
CA ALA A 244 -0.03 -17.65 10.90
C ALA A 244 -0.58 -18.14 12.24
N LYS A 245 0.22 -18.01 13.30
CA LYS A 245 -0.13 -18.39 14.68
C LYS A 245 -0.07 -17.20 15.63
#